data_AF-A0ABD3CFD8-F1
#
_entry.id   AF-A0ABD3CFD8-F1
#
_cell.length_a   1.000
_cell.length_b   1.000
_cell.length_c   1.000
_cell.angle_alpha   90.00
_cell.angle_beta   90.00
_cell.angle_gamma   90.00
#
_symmetry.space_group_name_H-M   'P 1'
#
loop_
_entity.id
_entity.type
_entity.pdbx_description
1 polymer ?
#
loop_
_entity_poly.entity_id
_entity_poly.type
_entity_poly.pdbx_seq_one_letter_code
_entity_poly.pdbx_strand_id
1 'polypeptide(L)'
;MTKLLFFLPVLLLLLTLTSTGIKNLKISDDSRPMILFERFGFTHTGHFTITVSSVSVISSVGFPYSSQLGFFLLSEESQIPVLIELQSNPSCCVLDSEYIHLLFTFRDLSPPPLPFFNQTYPITSPNEYSLFFANCAPESKVSMNVRTELYNRDGFGREKDYLSAGLTQLPSLGSQIIAGGGVSGSAELDGERLRSDDSVHLLTSETTMKVAQQVPVAGDFPI
;
A
#
# COMPACT_ATOMS: atom_id res chain seq x y z
N MET A 1 13.20 49.59 8.79
CA MET A 1 13.54 48.18 9.08
C MET A 1 12.32 47.24 9.07
N THR A 2 11.12 47.68 8.65
CA THR A 2 9.88 46.89 8.64
C THR A 2 9.62 46.10 7.35
N LYS A 3 10.26 46.45 6.23
CA LYS A 3 10.09 45.73 4.94
C LYS A 3 10.70 44.32 4.96
N LEU A 4 11.80 44.12 5.68
CA LEU A 4 12.47 42.81 5.78
C LEU A 4 11.61 41.78 6.53
N LEU A 5 10.75 42.25 7.44
CA LEU A 5 9.85 41.42 8.25
C LEU A 5 8.69 40.82 7.42
N PHE A 6 8.37 41.41 6.26
CA PHE A 6 7.29 40.95 5.37
C PHE A 6 7.78 39.94 4.30
N PHE A 7 9.08 39.96 3.96
CA PHE A 7 9.66 38.99 3.03
C PHE A 7 9.92 37.62 3.68
N LEU A 8 10.15 37.59 5.00
CA LEU A 8 10.40 36.36 5.75
C LEU A 8 9.25 35.34 5.72
N PRO A 9 7.96 35.71 5.90
CA PRO A 9 6.85 34.76 5.81
C PRO A 9 6.61 34.26 4.37
N VAL A 10 6.90 35.06 3.34
CA VAL A 10 6.81 34.65 1.93
C VAL A 10 7.90 33.63 1.58
N LEU A 11 9.13 33.86 2.06
CA LEU A 11 10.23 32.92 1.88
C LEU A 11 10.00 31.60 2.65
N LEU A 12 9.34 31.64 3.81
CA LEU A 12 8.94 30.45 4.57
C LEU A 12 7.88 29.61 3.84
N LEU A 13 6.97 30.25 3.09
CA LEU A 13 5.89 29.58 2.36
C LEU A 13 6.39 28.85 1.09
N LEU A 14 7.52 29.29 0.53
CA LEU A 14 8.15 28.69 -0.66
C LEU A 14 8.96 27.42 -0.34
N LEU A 15 9.21 27.13 0.94
CA LEU A 15 10.06 26.01 1.39
C LEU A 15 9.32 24.66 1.50
N THR A 16 8.00 24.59 1.26
CA THR A 16 7.20 23.39 1.54
C THR A 16 6.76 22.61 0.29
N LEU A 17 7.65 22.40 -0.68
CA LEU A 17 7.45 21.38 -1.71
C LEU A 17 8.43 20.24 -1.49
N THR A 18 8.04 19.25 -0.69
CA THR A 18 8.75 17.96 -0.67
C THR A 18 7.74 16.86 -0.91
N SER A 19 7.62 16.41 -2.16
CA SER A 19 7.13 15.06 -2.42
C SER A 19 8.27 14.12 -2.07
N THR A 20 8.22 13.49 -0.90
CA THR A 20 9.25 12.52 -0.49
C THR A 20 8.72 11.11 -0.74
N GLY A 21 9.04 10.52 -1.90
CA GLY A 21 8.82 9.08 -2.15
C GLY A 21 9.82 8.17 -1.41
N ILE A 22 10.69 8.76 -0.60
CA ILE A 22 11.59 8.06 0.32
C ILE A 22 11.02 8.16 1.73
N LYS A 23 10.81 7.03 2.40
CA LYS A 23 10.35 6.98 3.79
C LYS A 23 11.35 6.22 4.64
N ASN A 24 11.46 6.66 5.89
CA ASN A 24 12.23 5.97 6.93
C ASN A 24 11.28 5.71 8.10
N LEU A 25 11.10 4.45 8.47
CA LEU A 25 10.26 4.03 9.57
C LEU A 25 11.08 3.17 10.53
N LYS A 26 10.96 3.47 11.82
CA LYS A 26 11.49 2.62 12.89
C LYS A 26 10.33 1.86 13.51
N ILE A 27 10.43 0.54 13.48
CA ILE A 27 9.56 -0.38 14.20
C ILE A 27 10.27 -0.80 15.48
N SER A 28 9.56 -0.84 16.60
CA SER A 28 10.13 -1.24 17.90
C SER A 28 9.11 -2.02 18.69
N ASP A 29 9.49 -3.26 19.05
CA ASP A 29 8.72 -4.19 19.86
C ASP A 29 7.27 -4.40 19.38
N ASP A 30 7.07 -4.42 18.06
CA ASP A 30 5.76 -4.47 17.44
C ASP A 30 5.33 -5.93 17.19
N SER A 31 4.14 -6.28 17.67
CA SER A 31 3.56 -7.63 17.57
C SER A 31 2.41 -7.73 16.56
N ARG A 32 2.15 -6.68 15.76
CA ARG A 32 1.06 -6.72 14.78
C ARG A 32 1.37 -7.77 13.72
N PRO A 33 0.38 -8.60 13.32
CA PRO A 33 0.60 -9.64 12.31
C PRO A 33 0.83 -9.06 10.92
N MET A 34 0.41 -7.82 10.68
CA MET A 34 0.62 -7.11 9.42
C MET A 34 0.73 -5.61 9.67
N ILE A 35 1.65 -4.95 8.98
CA ILE A 35 1.90 -3.50 9.07
C ILE A 35 1.94 -2.93 7.66
N LEU A 36 1.03 -1.99 7.35
CA LEU A 36 1.06 -1.20 6.12
C LEU A 36 2.10 -0.09 6.26
N PHE A 37 3.03 0.00 5.31
CA PHE A 37 4.04 1.06 5.25
C PHE A 37 3.59 2.21 4.36
N GLU A 38 3.12 1.89 3.16
CA GLU A 38 2.71 2.89 2.19
C GLU A 38 1.92 2.31 1.02
N ARG A 39 1.28 3.22 0.27
CA ARG A 39 0.66 2.95 -1.02
C ARG A 39 1.31 3.82 -2.08
N PHE A 40 1.48 3.26 -3.28
CA PHE A 40 2.08 3.96 -4.41
C PHE A 40 1.54 3.42 -5.73
N GLY A 41 1.25 4.34 -6.65
CA GLY A 41 0.85 4.02 -8.03
C GLY A 41 2.07 3.82 -8.93
N PHE A 42 2.34 2.60 -9.35
CA PHE A 42 3.40 2.28 -10.30
C PHE A 42 2.91 2.33 -11.74
N THR A 43 3.79 2.77 -12.64
CA THR A 43 3.70 2.62 -14.08
C THR A 43 4.56 1.42 -14.53
N HIS A 44 4.62 1.13 -15.83
CA HIS A 44 5.51 0.09 -16.38
C HIS A 44 7.02 0.34 -16.12
N THR A 45 7.37 1.55 -15.68
CA THR A 45 8.74 1.95 -15.35
C THR A 45 8.98 2.03 -13.84
N GLY A 46 8.05 1.48 -13.05
CA GLY A 46 8.07 1.53 -11.59
C GLY A 46 9.28 0.81 -11.00
N HIS A 47 9.78 1.34 -9.90
CA HIS A 47 10.87 0.75 -9.12
C HIS A 47 10.57 0.90 -7.63
N PHE A 48 10.78 -0.19 -6.93
CA PHE A 48 10.68 -0.25 -5.48
C PHE A 48 12.05 -0.61 -4.91
N THR A 49 12.57 0.22 -4.01
CA THR A 49 13.79 -0.10 -3.25
C THR A 49 13.46 -0.16 -1.78
N ILE A 50 13.99 -1.18 -1.10
CA ILE A 50 13.84 -1.35 0.33
C ILE A 50 15.20 -1.66 0.96
N THR A 51 15.44 -1.01 2.09
CA THR A 51 16.56 -1.29 2.96
C THR A 51 16.03 -1.58 4.36
N VAL A 52 16.43 -2.71 4.93
CA VAL A 52 16.08 -3.08 6.30
C VAL A 52 17.36 -3.31 7.08
N SER A 53 17.41 -2.79 8.31
CA SER A 53 18.58 -2.89 9.17
C SER A 53 18.19 -2.98 10.64
N SER A 54 19.15 -3.36 11.49
CA SER A 54 18.95 -3.46 12.94
C SER A 54 17.79 -4.39 13.30
N VAL A 55 17.61 -5.47 12.53
CA VAL A 55 16.51 -6.42 12.73
C VAL A 55 16.77 -7.22 14.00
N SER A 56 15.77 -7.26 14.86
CA SER A 56 15.71 -8.16 16.00
C SER A 56 14.29 -8.69 16.15
N VAL A 57 14.20 -9.97 16.53
CA VAL A 57 12.93 -10.66 16.73
C VAL A 57 12.99 -11.33 18.08
N ILE A 58 11.98 -11.09 18.90
CA ILE A 58 11.82 -11.67 20.23
C ILE A 58 10.53 -12.48 20.21
N SER A 59 10.53 -13.71 20.71
CA SER A 59 9.33 -14.53 20.84
C SER A 59 9.32 -15.26 22.19
N SER A 60 8.13 -15.42 22.78
CA SER A 60 7.90 -16.12 24.05
C SER A 60 7.78 -17.64 23.90
N VAL A 61 7.50 -18.14 22.69
CA VAL A 61 7.16 -19.56 22.43
C VAL A 61 8.22 -20.33 21.63
N GLY A 62 9.33 -19.70 21.27
CA GLY A 62 10.47 -20.36 20.61
C GLY A 62 11.20 -19.44 19.64
N PHE A 63 12.11 -20.01 18.84
CA PHE A 63 12.76 -19.25 17.77
C PHE A 63 11.83 -19.16 16.55
N PRO A 64 11.41 -17.95 16.14
CA PRO A 64 10.53 -17.78 15.00
C PRO A 64 11.27 -18.19 13.72
N TYR A 65 10.60 -18.93 12.84
CA TYR A 65 11.17 -19.26 11.54
C TYR A 65 11.29 -17.99 10.71
N SER A 66 12.50 -17.66 10.24
CA SER A 66 12.76 -16.42 9.50
C SER A 66 11.96 -16.30 8.18
N SER A 67 11.32 -17.37 7.68
CA SER A 67 10.40 -17.29 6.53
C SER A 67 9.04 -16.72 6.86
N GLN A 68 8.63 -16.76 8.13
CA GLN A 68 7.31 -16.32 8.58
C GLN A 68 7.24 -14.80 8.78
N LEU A 69 8.34 -14.10 8.50
CA LEU A 69 8.51 -12.67 8.64
C LEU A 69 9.03 -12.15 7.32
N GLY A 70 8.41 -11.13 6.76
CA GLY A 70 8.78 -10.68 5.42
C GLY A 70 7.99 -9.48 4.91
N PHE A 71 8.43 -8.99 3.76
CA PHE A 71 7.80 -7.88 3.06
C PHE A 71 7.20 -8.37 1.76
N PHE A 72 6.05 -7.80 1.41
CA PHE A 72 5.36 -8.10 0.16
C PHE A 72 4.62 -6.86 -0.34
N LEU A 73 4.39 -6.82 -1.65
CA LEU A 73 3.48 -5.88 -2.27
C LEU A 73 2.14 -6.56 -2.54
N LEU A 74 1.07 -5.79 -2.39
CA LEU A 74 -0.29 -6.22 -2.72
C LEU A 74 -0.90 -5.17 -3.65
N SER A 75 -1.27 -5.57 -4.86
CA SER A 75 -2.04 -4.71 -5.77
C SER A 75 -3.42 -4.47 -5.18
N GLU A 76 -4.05 -3.34 -5.52
CA GLU A 76 -5.42 -3.02 -5.11
C GLU A 76 -6.41 -4.15 -5.46
N GLU A 77 -6.28 -4.74 -6.64
CA GLU A 77 -7.13 -5.84 -7.15
C GLU A 77 -6.99 -7.14 -6.35
N SER A 78 -5.80 -7.40 -5.78
CA SER A 78 -5.51 -8.62 -5.02
C SER A 78 -5.89 -8.51 -3.53
N GLN A 79 -6.31 -7.35 -3.04
CA GLN A 79 -6.63 -7.15 -1.62
C GLN A 79 -7.82 -7.99 -1.14
N ILE A 80 -8.89 -8.04 -1.94
CA ILE A 80 -10.11 -8.78 -1.59
C ILE A 80 -9.86 -10.29 -1.60
N PRO A 81 -9.24 -10.89 -2.63
CA PRO A 81 -8.88 -12.31 -2.62
C PRO A 81 -8.05 -12.73 -1.40
N VAL A 82 -6.99 -11.97 -1.06
CA VAL A 82 -6.15 -12.26 0.13
C VAL A 82 -6.97 -12.19 1.42
N LEU A 83 -7.86 -11.21 1.55
CA LEU A 83 -8.70 -11.09 2.73
C LEU A 83 -9.62 -12.30 2.89
N ILE A 84 -10.22 -12.78 1.79
CA ILE A 84 -11.07 -13.98 1.80
C ILE A 84 -10.25 -15.22 2.18
N GLU A 85 -9.04 -15.37 1.64
CA GLU A 85 -8.14 -16.48 1.97
C GLU A 85 -7.81 -16.53 3.47
N LEU A 86 -7.43 -15.38 4.04
CA LEU A 86 -7.12 -15.25 5.47
C LEU A 86 -8.35 -15.47 6.36
N GLN A 87 -9.54 -15.07 5.92
CA GLN A 87 -10.80 -15.33 6.64
C GLN A 87 -11.17 -16.81 6.61
N SER A 88 -10.96 -17.48 5.47
CA SER A 88 -11.27 -18.90 5.33
C SER A 88 -10.28 -19.79 6.08
N ASN A 89 -9.01 -19.37 6.20
CA ASN A 89 -7.99 -20.08 6.95
C ASN A 89 -7.13 -19.11 7.77
N PRO A 90 -7.56 -18.77 9.00
CA PRO A 90 -6.85 -17.79 9.84
C PRO A 90 -5.49 -18.28 10.35
N SER A 91 -5.17 -19.57 10.18
CA SER A 91 -3.86 -20.13 10.51
C SER A 91 -2.84 -20.01 9.37
N CYS A 92 -3.29 -19.63 8.16
CA CYS A 92 -2.43 -19.43 7.00
C CYS A 92 -1.58 -18.17 7.17
N CYS A 93 -0.31 -18.23 6.76
CA CYS A 93 0.53 -17.04 6.69
C CYS A 93 0.30 -16.33 5.36
N VAL A 94 0.05 -15.02 5.39
CA VAL A 94 -0.14 -14.21 4.17
C VAL A 94 1.05 -14.27 3.21
N LEU A 95 2.26 -14.58 3.71
CA LEU A 95 3.47 -14.75 2.88
C LEU A 95 3.43 -15.99 1.97
N ASP A 96 2.52 -16.93 2.25
CA ASP A 96 2.32 -18.14 1.44
C ASP A 96 1.21 -17.98 0.39
N SER A 97 0.49 -16.85 0.41
CA SER A 97 -0.61 -16.58 -0.52
C SER A 97 -0.11 -16.41 -1.96
N GLU A 98 -0.85 -16.95 -2.93
CA GLU A 98 -0.52 -16.81 -4.36
C GLU A 98 -0.83 -15.41 -4.93
N TYR A 99 -1.61 -14.61 -4.20
CA TYR A 99 -2.07 -13.28 -4.64
C TYR A 99 -1.09 -12.15 -4.30
N ILE A 100 -0.07 -12.44 -3.48
CA ILE A 100 0.93 -11.45 -3.06
C ILE A 100 2.13 -11.43 -4.00
N HIS A 101 2.78 -10.28 -4.10
CA HIS A 101 4.12 -10.18 -4.67
C HIS A 101 5.13 -10.20 -3.52
N LEU A 102 5.59 -11.40 -3.15
CA LEU A 102 6.63 -11.57 -2.14
C LEU A 102 7.92 -10.86 -2.57
N LEU A 103 8.46 -10.00 -1.71
CA LEU A 103 9.71 -9.29 -1.98
C LEU A 103 10.89 -10.07 -1.40
N PHE A 104 10.86 -10.29 -0.09
CA PHE A 104 11.85 -11.07 0.64
C PHE A 104 11.31 -11.45 2.02
N THR A 105 11.94 -12.45 2.63
CA THR A 105 11.68 -12.87 4.01
C THR A 105 12.91 -12.62 4.88
N PHE A 106 12.79 -12.78 6.19
CA PHE A 106 13.94 -12.63 7.08
C PHE A 106 15.00 -13.72 6.88
N ARG A 107 14.73 -14.77 6.09
CA ARG A 107 15.76 -15.74 5.65
C ARG A 107 16.80 -15.09 4.75
N ASP A 108 16.43 -14.01 4.05
CA ASP A 108 17.26 -13.34 3.05
C ASP A 108 18.14 -12.23 3.67
N LEU A 109 18.03 -12.00 4.99
CA LEU A 109 18.89 -11.05 5.71
C LEU A 109 20.33 -11.53 5.72
N SER A 110 21.27 -10.59 5.69
CA SER A 110 22.69 -10.90 5.90
C SER A 110 22.91 -11.64 7.23
N PRO A 111 23.89 -12.56 7.27
CA PRO A 111 24.18 -13.30 8.49
C PRO A 111 24.65 -12.36 9.63
N PRO A 112 24.57 -12.81 10.89
CA PRO A 112 25.06 -12.05 12.05
C PRO A 112 26.51 -11.57 11.86
N PRO A 113 26.92 -10.44 12.46
CA PRO A 113 26.33 -9.80 13.64
C PRO A 113 25.29 -8.71 13.38
N LEU A 114 25.17 -8.20 12.15
CA LEU A 114 24.24 -7.13 11.81
C LEU A 114 23.31 -7.58 10.67
N PRO A 115 22.09 -8.02 10.99
CA PRO A 115 21.11 -8.38 9.97
C PRO A 115 20.72 -7.14 9.15
N PHE A 116 20.93 -7.23 7.84
CA PHE A 116 20.73 -6.16 6.89
C PHE A 116 20.20 -6.73 5.57
N PHE A 117 19.39 -5.93 4.87
CA PHE A 117 18.90 -6.24 3.53
C PHE A 117 18.80 -4.95 2.72
N ASN A 118 19.16 -5.00 1.44
CA ASN A 118 19.00 -3.89 0.51
C ASN A 118 18.81 -4.43 -0.90
N GLN A 119 17.64 -4.19 -1.48
CA GLN A 119 17.31 -4.65 -2.81
C GLN A 119 16.38 -3.67 -3.52
N THR A 120 16.57 -3.56 -4.83
CA THR A 120 15.67 -2.86 -5.75
C THR A 120 14.95 -3.88 -6.64
N TYR A 121 13.65 -3.67 -6.81
CA TYR A 121 12.74 -4.49 -7.61
C TYR A 121 12.12 -3.62 -8.71
N PRO A 122 12.21 -4.04 -9.98
CA PRO A 122 11.44 -3.41 -11.04
C PRO A 122 9.96 -3.84 -10.95
N ILE A 123 9.05 -2.88 -11.10
CA ILE A 123 7.60 -3.12 -11.15
C ILE A 123 7.15 -2.89 -12.59
N THR A 124 6.82 -3.97 -13.29
CA THR A 124 6.47 -3.96 -14.71
C THR A 124 4.97 -3.85 -14.97
N SER A 125 4.16 -4.25 -14.00
CA SER A 125 2.70 -4.22 -14.06
C SER A 125 2.21 -2.92 -13.40
N PRO A 126 1.59 -1.99 -14.15
CA PRO A 126 1.05 -0.77 -13.58
C PRO A 126 -0.14 -1.09 -12.69
N ASN A 127 -0.11 -0.59 -11.46
CA ASN A 127 -1.23 -0.66 -10.52
C ASN A 127 -0.93 0.25 -9.32
N GLU A 128 -1.92 0.45 -8.45
CA GLU A 128 -1.66 0.88 -7.09
C GLU A 128 -1.27 -0.32 -6.23
N TYR A 129 -0.11 -0.22 -5.58
CA TYR A 129 0.41 -1.25 -4.69
C TYR A 129 0.51 -0.73 -3.26
N SER A 130 0.15 -1.58 -2.32
CA SER A 130 0.38 -1.39 -0.90
C SER A 130 1.57 -2.24 -0.44
N LEU A 131 2.53 -1.62 0.24
CA LEU A 131 3.67 -2.29 0.86
C LEU A 131 3.33 -2.73 2.28
N PHE A 132 3.44 -4.02 2.53
CA PHE A 132 3.19 -4.61 3.84
C PHE A 132 4.43 -5.32 4.39
N PHE A 133 4.54 -5.30 5.70
CA PHE A 133 5.31 -6.28 6.46
C PHE A 133 4.33 -7.28 7.09
N ALA A 134 4.65 -8.57 7.02
CA ALA A 134 3.94 -9.63 7.73
C ALA A 134 4.78 -10.19 8.88
N ASN A 135 4.11 -10.46 9.99
CA ASN A 135 4.60 -11.24 11.10
C ASN A 135 3.64 -12.41 11.35
N CYS A 136 3.93 -13.55 10.73
CA CYS A 136 3.18 -14.79 10.94
C CYS A 136 3.76 -15.64 12.08
N ALA A 137 4.83 -15.17 12.75
CA ALA A 137 5.43 -15.93 13.83
C ALA A 137 4.65 -15.70 15.14
N PRO A 138 4.20 -16.78 15.82
CA PRO A 138 3.36 -16.67 17.00
C PRO A 138 4.07 -15.99 18.16
N GLU A 139 3.32 -15.16 18.89
CA GLU A 139 3.76 -14.40 20.08
C GLU A 139 5.14 -13.73 19.91
N SER A 140 5.38 -13.18 18.72
CA SER A 140 6.64 -12.54 18.39
C SER A 140 6.50 -11.03 18.27
N LYS A 141 7.58 -10.33 18.60
CA LYS A 141 7.75 -8.88 18.46
C LYS A 141 8.94 -8.61 17.58
N VAL A 142 8.80 -7.65 16.67
CA VAL A 142 9.85 -7.25 15.75
C VAL A 142 10.30 -5.82 16.06
N SER A 143 11.59 -5.60 15.95
CA SER A 143 12.21 -4.28 15.95
C SER A 143 13.14 -4.18 14.73
N MET A 144 13.01 -3.11 13.96
CA MET A 144 13.80 -2.90 12.75
C MET A 144 13.74 -1.44 12.28
N ASN A 145 14.75 -1.02 11.53
CA ASN A 145 14.72 0.22 10.76
C ASN A 145 14.47 -0.13 9.29
N VAL A 146 13.46 0.50 8.70
CA VAL A 146 13.04 0.27 7.32
C VAL A 146 13.14 1.58 6.57
N ARG A 147 13.86 1.57 5.45
CA ARG A 147 13.89 2.67 4.48
C ARG A 147 13.33 2.16 3.17
N THR A 148 12.37 2.88 2.62
CA THR A 148 11.75 2.57 1.35
C THR A 148 11.91 3.74 0.39
N GLU A 149 12.00 3.43 -0.89
CA GLU A 149 12.05 4.40 -1.98
C GLU A 149 11.19 3.86 -3.14
N LEU A 150 10.08 4.53 -3.41
CA LEU A 150 9.10 4.14 -4.45
C LEU A 150 9.05 5.24 -5.50
N TYR A 151 9.30 4.87 -6.76
CA TYR A 151 9.32 5.84 -7.85
C TYR A 151 8.97 5.20 -9.19
N ASN A 152 8.46 6.03 -10.10
CA ASN A 152 8.41 5.77 -11.53
C ASN A 152 9.64 6.39 -12.20
N ARG A 153 9.95 6.00 -13.44
CA ARG A 153 10.91 6.77 -14.24
C ARG A 153 10.16 7.65 -15.23
N ASP A 154 10.76 8.78 -15.57
CA ASP A 154 10.25 9.64 -16.64
C ASP A 154 10.21 8.91 -17.99
N GLY A 155 9.52 9.48 -18.99
CA GLY A 155 9.38 8.86 -20.33
C GLY A 155 10.71 8.60 -21.05
N PHE A 156 11.83 9.16 -20.56
CA PHE A 156 13.17 8.93 -21.07
C PHE A 156 14.03 8.01 -20.18
N GLY A 157 13.49 7.49 -19.07
CA GLY A 157 14.15 6.55 -18.17
C GLY A 157 15.29 7.12 -17.33
N ARG A 158 15.49 8.45 -17.32
CA ARG A 158 16.65 9.13 -16.75
C ARG A 158 16.41 9.68 -15.35
N GLU A 159 15.20 10.13 -15.05
CA GLU A 159 14.86 10.77 -13.78
C GLU A 159 13.89 9.92 -12.95
N LYS A 160 14.06 9.95 -11.62
CA LYS A 160 13.14 9.31 -10.68
C LYS A 160 11.97 10.25 -10.42
N ASP A 161 10.76 9.81 -10.76
CA ASP A 161 9.52 10.46 -10.42
C ASP A 161 8.89 9.80 -9.18
N TYR A 162 8.89 10.52 -8.07
CA TYR A 162 8.32 10.06 -6.80
C TYR A 162 6.82 10.31 -6.67
N LEU A 163 6.15 10.77 -7.73
CA LEU A 163 4.70 10.85 -7.77
C LEU A 163 4.09 9.50 -8.14
N SER A 164 3.07 9.10 -7.38
CA SER A 164 2.21 7.99 -7.76
C SER A 164 1.57 8.26 -9.12
N ALA A 165 1.39 7.20 -9.90
CA ALA A 165 0.68 7.26 -11.18
C ALA A 165 -0.68 7.97 -11.03
N GLY A 166 -1.00 8.84 -11.99
CA GLY A 166 -2.22 9.65 -11.98
C GLY A 166 -2.11 10.96 -11.19
N LEU A 167 -1.02 11.18 -10.44
CA LEU A 167 -0.72 12.48 -9.84
C LEU A 167 0.21 13.28 -10.74
N THR A 168 -0.17 14.52 -11.04
CA THR A 168 0.71 15.50 -11.69
C THR A 168 1.17 16.52 -10.67
N GLN A 169 2.40 17.04 -10.81
CA GLN A 169 2.80 18.22 -10.05
C GLN A 169 1.78 19.33 -10.32
N LEU A 170 1.20 19.92 -9.25
CA LEU A 170 0.28 21.03 -9.44
C LEU A 170 1.03 22.15 -10.16
N PRO A 171 0.42 22.81 -11.16
CA PRO A 171 1.02 23.99 -11.75
C PRO A 171 1.22 25.03 -10.64
N SER A 172 2.48 25.45 -10.44
CA SER A 172 2.80 26.58 -9.58
C SER A 172 1.97 27.77 -10.06
N LEU A 173 1.14 28.35 -9.19
CA LEU A 173 0.23 29.46 -9.49
C LEU A 173 0.94 30.54 -10.34
N GLY A 174 0.58 30.60 -11.63
CA GLY A 174 1.22 31.46 -12.62
C GLY A 174 0.95 31.09 -14.09
N SER A 175 0.24 30.01 -14.39
CA SER A 175 -0.21 29.71 -15.76
C SER A 175 -1.73 29.67 -15.80
N GLN A 176 -2.31 30.64 -16.49
CA GLN A 176 -3.74 30.72 -16.73
C GLN A 176 -4.21 29.42 -17.40
N ILE A 177 -5.19 28.77 -16.79
CA ILE A 177 -5.97 27.74 -17.45
C ILE A 177 -6.75 28.45 -18.55
N ILE A 178 -6.25 28.42 -19.78
CA ILE A 178 -7.13 28.53 -20.95
C ILE A 178 -7.80 27.16 -21.06
N ALA A 179 -8.93 27.00 -20.38
CA ALA A 179 -9.86 25.94 -20.70
C ALA A 179 -10.30 26.21 -22.14
N GLY A 180 -9.85 25.36 -23.07
CA GLY A 180 -10.24 25.42 -24.47
C GLY A 180 -11.76 25.41 -24.59
N GLY A 181 -12.31 26.49 -25.15
CA GLY A 181 -13.70 26.58 -25.52
C GLY A 181 -13.98 25.85 -26.84
N GLY A 182 -15.22 25.38 -26.96
CA GLY A 182 -15.86 24.98 -28.21
C GLY A 182 -16.22 23.49 -28.26
N VAL A 183 -17.43 23.04 -28.61
CA VAL A 183 -18.63 23.71 -29.11
C VAL A 183 -19.83 22.80 -28.78
N SER A 184 -20.95 23.42 -28.39
CA SER A 184 -22.28 22.81 -28.26
C SER A 184 -22.86 22.47 -29.64
N GLY A 185 -23.37 21.26 -29.80
CA GLY A 185 -24.15 20.84 -30.97
C GLY A 185 -25.29 19.92 -30.52
N SER A 186 -26.51 20.45 -30.52
CA SER A 186 -27.78 19.74 -30.32
C SER A 186 -28.39 19.30 -31.66
N ALA A 187 -29.40 18.41 -31.53
CA ALA A 187 -30.41 17.92 -32.48
C ALA A 187 -30.11 16.51 -33.05
N GLU A 188 -31.07 15.61 -33.26
CA GLU A 188 -32.48 15.40 -32.90
C GLU A 188 -32.81 13.99 -33.47
N LEU A 189 -33.75 13.30 -32.82
CA LEU A 189 -34.47 12.05 -33.15
C LEU A 189 -34.34 11.42 -34.55
N ASP A 190 -34.16 10.09 -34.58
CA ASP A 190 -35.12 9.23 -35.29
C ASP A 190 -35.20 7.84 -34.64
N GLY A 191 -36.42 7.34 -34.49
CA GLY A 191 -36.71 6.06 -33.85
C GLY A 191 -37.05 4.98 -34.86
N GLU A 192 -36.70 3.75 -34.56
CA GLU A 192 -37.53 2.61 -34.98
C GLU A 192 -37.39 1.42 -34.03
N ARG A 193 -38.55 0.80 -33.81
CA ARG A 193 -38.90 -0.24 -32.86
C ARG A 193 -38.79 -1.58 -33.58
N LEU A 194 -38.11 -2.57 -32.99
CA LEU A 194 -38.49 -3.99 -33.13
C LEU A 194 -38.17 -4.75 -31.84
N ARG A 195 -38.93 -5.84 -31.66
CA ARG A 195 -39.43 -6.47 -30.45
C ARG A 195 -38.85 -7.88 -30.29
N SER A 196 -39.07 -8.46 -29.10
CA SER A 196 -38.84 -9.85 -28.66
C SER A 196 -37.41 -10.19 -28.28
N ASP A 197 -37.13 -11.04 -27.30
CA ASP A 197 -37.83 -11.63 -26.15
C ASP A 197 -36.68 -12.32 -25.39
N ASP A 198 -36.50 -12.12 -24.09
CA ASP A 198 -36.47 -13.24 -23.14
C ASP A 198 -36.18 -12.80 -21.71
N SER A 199 -36.94 -13.42 -20.81
CA SER A 199 -36.97 -13.23 -19.38
C SER A 199 -35.81 -13.92 -18.69
N VAL A 200 -35.13 -13.25 -17.75
CA VAL A 200 -34.59 -13.92 -16.56
C VAL A 200 -34.80 -13.03 -15.34
N HIS A 201 -35.78 -13.46 -14.53
CA HIS A 201 -35.97 -13.12 -13.13
C HIS A 201 -34.69 -13.39 -12.31
N LEU A 202 -34.25 -12.46 -11.47
CA LEU A 202 -33.81 -12.80 -10.11
C LEU A 202 -33.80 -11.58 -9.19
N LEU A 203 -34.30 -11.83 -7.99
CA LEU A 203 -34.84 -10.90 -7.01
C LEU A 203 -33.76 -10.10 -6.27
N THR A 204 -34.03 -8.82 -6.11
CA THR A 204 -33.49 -7.96 -5.05
C THR A 204 -34.08 -8.38 -3.69
N SER A 205 -33.23 -8.70 -2.72
CA SER A 205 -33.60 -8.72 -1.31
C SER A 205 -32.47 -8.08 -0.51
N GLU A 206 -32.68 -6.84 -0.08
CA GLU A 206 -31.93 -6.20 0.99
C GLU A 206 -32.11 -7.03 2.27
N THR A 207 -31.03 -7.37 2.95
CA THR A 207 -31.11 -7.85 4.33
C THR A 207 -29.96 -7.29 5.15
N THR A 208 -30.35 -6.36 6.01
CA THR A 208 -29.61 -5.73 7.09
C THR A 208 -29.03 -6.78 8.03
N MET A 209 -27.70 -6.92 8.09
CA MET A 209 -27.06 -7.82 9.05
C MET A 209 -26.70 -7.05 10.33
N LYS A 210 -27.41 -7.37 11.42
CA LYS A 210 -27.15 -6.92 12.79
C LYS A 210 -25.89 -7.62 13.31
N VAL A 211 -24.96 -6.84 13.86
CA VAL A 211 -23.80 -7.29 14.62
C VAL A 211 -24.28 -7.94 15.92
N ALA A 212 -23.93 -9.22 16.14
CA ALA A 212 -24.03 -9.87 17.43
C ALA A 212 -22.61 -10.01 18.01
N GLN A 213 -22.38 -9.29 19.10
CA GLN A 213 -21.18 -9.29 19.90
C GLN A 213 -21.30 -10.43 20.93
N GLN A 214 -20.45 -11.45 20.82
CA GLN A 214 -20.39 -12.53 21.81
C GLN A 214 -19.13 -12.36 22.67
N VAL A 215 -19.36 -12.02 23.94
CA VAL A 215 -18.41 -12.02 25.05
C VAL A 215 -18.20 -13.47 25.51
N PRO A 216 -16.97 -13.95 25.77
CA PRO A 216 -16.77 -15.16 26.55
C PRO A 216 -16.77 -14.82 28.05
N VAL A 217 -17.68 -15.47 28.76
CA VAL A 217 -17.82 -15.48 30.22
C VAL A 217 -16.80 -16.47 30.81
N ALA A 218 -16.15 -16.05 31.89
CA ALA A 218 -15.25 -16.86 32.72
C ALA A 218 -15.98 -18.04 33.38
N GLY A 219 -15.31 -19.18 33.49
CA GLY A 219 -15.78 -20.35 34.23
C GLY A 219 -14.60 -21.13 34.81
N ASP A 220 -14.53 -21.14 36.14
CA ASP A 220 -13.57 -21.77 37.04
C ASP A 220 -13.53 -23.32 36.98
N PHE A 221 -12.35 -23.87 37.34
CA PHE A 221 -12.07 -25.26 37.79
C PHE A 221 -12.83 -25.61 39.11
N PRO A 222 -12.77 -26.82 39.76
CA PRO A 222 -11.99 -28.07 39.55
C PRO A 222 -12.91 -29.34 39.47
N ILE A 223 -12.50 -30.61 39.35
CA ILE A 223 -11.51 -31.50 40.01
C ILE A 223 -11.05 -32.55 38.99
#